data_AF-A0A1J8QC96-F1
#
_entry.id   AF-A0A1J8QC96-F1
#
_cell.length_a   1.000
_cell.length_b   1.000
_cell.length_c   1.000
_cell.angle_alpha   90.00
_cell.angle_beta   90.00
_cell.angle_gamma   90.00
#
_symmetry.space_group_name_H-M   'P 1'
#
loop_
_entity.id
_entity.type
_entity.pdbx_description
1 polymer ?
#
loop_
_entity_poly.entity_id
_entity_poly.type
_entity_poly.pdbx_seq_one_letter_code
_entity_poly.pdbx_strand_id
1 'polypeptide(L)'
;MNRYVRAIRFESYVGMYVHDLAVVVFTGIKHTADWFLGGFVEHEMTSSFIDWAKQQINVYAKMFRKQVYSSDAQQGAVEEALKITHNQSRKLLQEFGLDFRFLLDELLVQNSHINDASLVSATFRAPSRGHSISRSQTPQPHLSLSIPSTPNSPARCRTKISSIPSLTTRLTPLTASLTSALLDALSAPGNRKNIAVGLICYLLRLGQGPAARSTFLNARAEAMNRYVRAIRFESYVGMYVHDLAVVVFTGIKHTADWFLGGFVEHEMTSSFIDWAKKQINMYAEMFRKQVYSSDAQQETVEEALKITHNQSRKVCSHINLASRS
;
A
#
# COMPACT_ATOMS: atom_id res chain seq x y z
N MET A 1 -15.00 7.11 -0.40
CA MET A 1 -15.89 5.93 -0.32
C MET A 1 -17.24 6.16 -1.02
N ASN A 2 -18.13 6.99 -0.46
CA ASN A 2 -19.56 7.04 -0.83
C ASN A 2 -19.87 7.52 -2.26
N ARG A 3 -18.94 8.18 -2.95
CA ARG A 3 -19.08 8.53 -4.38
C ARG A 3 -18.74 7.36 -5.30
N TYR A 4 -17.79 6.50 -4.93
CA TYR A 4 -17.39 5.33 -5.70
C TYR A 4 -18.41 4.19 -5.58
N VAL A 5 -18.96 4.01 -4.38
CA VAL A 5 -20.04 3.07 -4.11
C VAL A 5 -21.29 3.37 -4.94
N ARG A 6 -21.63 4.66 -5.12
CA ARG A 6 -22.77 5.10 -5.94
C ARG A 6 -22.57 4.92 -7.45
N ALA A 7 -21.34 4.70 -7.91
CA ALA A 7 -21.02 4.54 -9.32
C ALA A 7 -21.10 3.07 -9.80
N ILE A 8 -21.31 2.12 -8.87
CA ILE A 8 -21.47 0.70 -9.21
C ILE A 8 -22.86 0.53 -9.83
N ARG A 9 -22.89 0.15 -11.12
CA ARG A 9 -24.12 -0.20 -11.83
C ARG A 9 -24.47 -1.65 -11.52
N PHE A 10 -25.77 -1.95 -11.52
CA PHE A 10 -26.26 -3.32 -11.46
C PHE A 10 -26.04 -3.95 -12.84
N GLU A 11 -24.91 -4.64 -13.01
CA GLU A 11 -24.72 -5.60 -14.11
C GLU A 11 -25.25 -6.96 -13.64
N SER A 12 -25.76 -7.73 -14.59
CA SER A 12 -26.76 -8.81 -14.53
C SER A 12 -26.58 -9.94 -13.50
N TYR A 13 -25.52 -9.91 -12.69
CA TYR A 13 -25.14 -10.94 -11.73
C TYR A 13 -24.86 -10.36 -10.33
N VAL A 14 -25.62 -10.82 -9.34
CA VAL A 14 -25.52 -10.37 -7.94
C VAL A 14 -24.11 -10.57 -7.38
N GLY A 15 -23.42 -11.65 -7.75
CA GLY A 15 -22.05 -11.93 -7.31
C GLY A 15 -21.03 -10.88 -7.76
N MET A 16 -21.15 -10.36 -8.98
CA MET A 16 -20.24 -9.32 -9.51
C MET A 16 -20.44 -7.98 -8.78
N TYR A 17 -21.70 -7.61 -8.53
CA TYR A 17 -22.00 -6.43 -7.72
C TYR A 17 -21.40 -6.54 -6.31
N VAL A 18 -21.58 -7.69 -5.66
CA VAL A 18 -21.07 -7.95 -4.31
C VAL A 18 -19.54 -7.93 -4.28
N HIS A 19 -18.90 -8.49 -5.30
CA HIS A 19 -17.46 -8.46 -5.49
C HIS A 19 -16.93 -7.03 -5.59
N ASP A 20 -17.47 -6.24 -6.52
CA ASP A 20 -17.03 -4.85 -6.74
C ASP A 20 -17.26 -3.99 -5.51
N LEU A 21 -18.40 -4.16 -4.85
CA LEU A 21 -18.70 -3.49 -3.62
C LEU A 21 -17.70 -3.87 -2.51
N ALA A 22 -17.35 -5.16 -2.39
CA ALA A 22 -16.39 -5.64 -1.38
C ALA A 22 -14.99 -5.09 -1.65
N VAL A 23 -14.54 -5.12 -2.92
CA VAL A 23 -13.25 -4.57 -3.32
C VAL A 23 -13.18 -3.08 -2.99
N VAL A 24 -14.20 -2.29 -3.34
CA VAL A 24 -14.23 -0.85 -3.05
C VAL A 24 -14.23 -0.57 -1.55
N VAL A 25 -15.06 -1.27 -0.78
CA VAL A 25 -15.18 -1.02 0.66
C VAL A 25 -13.95 -1.52 1.43
N PHE A 26 -13.53 -2.76 1.22
CA PHE A 26 -12.44 -3.35 1.98
C PHE A 26 -11.08 -2.75 1.61
N THR A 27 -10.86 -2.43 0.33
CA THR A 27 -9.64 -1.72 -0.08
C THR A 27 -9.60 -0.31 0.51
N GLY A 28 -10.74 0.38 0.59
CA GLY A 28 -10.80 1.70 1.23
C GLY A 28 -10.53 1.63 2.74
N ILE A 29 -11.05 0.61 3.44
CA ILE A 29 -10.74 0.37 4.86
C ILE A 29 -9.25 0.08 5.02
N LYS A 30 -8.70 -0.84 4.23
CA LYS A 30 -7.28 -1.19 4.24
C LYS A 30 -6.39 0.03 4.05
N HIS A 31 -6.61 0.81 3.00
CA HIS A 31 -5.80 2.01 2.73
C HIS A 31 -5.90 3.05 3.85
N THR A 32 -7.09 3.17 4.46
CA THR A 32 -7.28 4.07 5.60
C THR A 32 -6.55 3.55 6.82
N ALA A 33 -6.54 2.22 7.05
CA ALA A 33 -5.76 1.59 8.12
C ALA A 33 -4.26 1.82 7.94
N ASP A 34 -3.76 1.65 6.71
CA ASP A 34 -2.35 1.87 6.37
C ASP A 34 -1.93 3.32 6.65
N TRP A 35 -2.81 4.28 6.38
CA TRP A 35 -2.61 5.69 6.71
C TRP A 35 -2.71 5.97 8.21
N PHE A 36 -3.71 5.41 8.88
CA PHE A 36 -4.01 5.67 10.29
C PHE A 36 -2.94 5.07 11.21
N LEU A 37 -2.61 3.79 11.03
CA LEU A 37 -1.56 3.09 11.79
C LEU A 37 -0.15 3.59 11.44
N GLY A 38 0.01 4.27 10.30
CA GLY A 38 1.25 4.93 9.93
C GLY A 38 1.41 6.35 10.50
N GLY A 39 0.30 6.98 10.92
CA GLY A 39 0.27 8.37 11.39
C GLY A 39 0.09 8.52 12.90
N PHE A 40 -0.48 7.53 13.59
CA PHE A 40 -0.75 7.57 15.02
C PHE A 40 -0.11 6.37 15.72
N VAL A 41 0.80 6.64 16.66
CA VAL A 41 1.56 5.62 17.42
C VAL A 41 0.81 5.19 18.69
N GLU A 42 -0.19 5.95 19.12
CA GLU A 42 -0.94 5.73 20.35
C GLU A 42 -2.05 4.69 20.18
N HIS A 43 -2.01 3.66 21.04
CA HIS A 43 -2.98 2.56 21.06
C HIS A 43 -4.43 3.03 21.30
N GLU A 44 -4.63 4.15 22.01
CA GLU A 44 -5.97 4.68 22.34
C GLU A 44 -6.76 5.09 21.09
N MET A 45 -6.07 5.61 20.06
CA MET A 45 -6.69 6.07 18.81
C MET A 45 -7.16 4.92 17.91
N THR A 46 -6.65 3.70 18.13
CA THR A 46 -7.04 2.50 17.36
C THR A 46 -8.54 2.21 17.50
N SER A 47 -9.14 2.51 18.66
CA SER A 47 -10.57 2.35 18.92
C SER A 47 -11.43 3.13 17.91
N SER A 48 -11.10 4.41 17.70
CA SER A 48 -11.82 5.28 16.75
C SER A 48 -11.72 4.80 15.30
N PHE A 49 -10.55 4.27 14.89
CA PHE A 49 -10.39 3.66 13.57
C PHE A 49 -11.22 2.39 13.43
N ILE A 50 -11.22 1.52 14.45
CA ILE A 50 -12.01 0.29 14.45
C ILE A 50 -13.50 0.62 14.38
N ASP A 51 -13.98 1.63 15.09
CA ASP A 51 -15.38 2.04 15.03
C ASP A 51 -15.76 2.64 13.67
N TRP A 52 -14.86 3.42 13.05
CA TRP A 52 -15.04 3.87 11.68
C TRP A 52 -15.08 2.70 10.68
N ALA A 53 -14.19 1.71 10.83
CA ALA A 53 -14.15 0.52 9.98
C ALA A 53 -15.42 -0.32 10.13
N LYS A 54 -15.92 -0.52 11.35
CA LYS A 54 -17.23 -1.13 11.62
C LYS A 54 -18.36 -0.38 10.91
N GLN A 55 -18.32 0.96 10.91
CA GLN A 55 -19.32 1.76 10.19
C GLN A 55 -19.27 1.52 8.68
N GLN A 56 -18.07 1.42 8.09
CA GLN A 56 -17.92 1.10 6.67
C GLN A 56 -18.43 -0.32 6.34
N ILE A 57 -18.19 -1.28 7.22
CA ILE A 57 -18.69 -2.66 7.08
C ILE A 57 -20.21 -2.72 7.22
N ASN A 58 -20.80 -1.92 8.11
CA ASN A 58 -22.25 -1.77 8.21
C ASN A 58 -22.87 -1.21 6.93
N VAL A 59 -22.24 -0.19 6.34
CA VAL A 59 -22.67 0.39 5.06
C VAL A 59 -22.62 -0.67 3.96
N TYR A 60 -21.52 -1.43 3.90
CA TYR A 60 -21.39 -2.58 2.99
C TYR A 60 -22.52 -3.60 3.19
N ALA A 61 -22.73 -4.07 4.42
CA ALA A 61 -23.72 -5.11 4.72
C ALA A 61 -25.15 -4.65 4.42
N LYS A 62 -25.46 -3.36 4.62
CA LYS A 62 -26.77 -2.79 4.25
C LYS A 62 -27.00 -2.86 2.73
N MET A 63 -25.98 -2.56 1.93
CA MET A 63 -26.07 -2.62 0.46
C MET A 63 -26.07 -4.06 -0.04
N PHE A 64 -25.25 -4.93 0.57
CA PHE A 64 -25.27 -6.36 0.31
C PHE A 64 -26.67 -6.93 0.51
N ARG A 65 -27.28 -6.71 1.68
CA ARG A 65 -28.60 -7.27 1.98
C ARG A 65 -29.68 -6.79 1.03
N LYS A 66 -29.63 -5.50 0.66
CA LYS A 66 -30.58 -4.91 -0.29
C LYS A 66 -30.55 -5.60 -1.66
N GLN A 67 -29.38 -6.08 -2.10
CA GLN A 67 -29.24 -6.70 -3.42
C GLN A 67 -29.29 -8.23 -3.40
N VAL A 68 -28.73 -8.85 -2.37
CA VAL A 68 -28.62 -10.31 -2.26
C VAL A 68 -29.91 -10.94 -1.76
N TYR A 69 -30.69 -10.26 -0.92
CA TYR A 69 -32.00 -10.72 -0.44
C TYR A 69 -33.17 -10.01 -1.13
N SER A 70 -32.94 -9.49 -2.34
CA SER A 70 -34.01 -9.04 -3.24
C SER A 70 -34.92 -10.22 -3.60
N SER A 71 -36.22 -9.98 -3.81
CA SER A 71 -37.24 -11.02 -4.06
C SER A 71 -36.95 -11.93 -5.27
N ASP A 72 -36.00 -11.56 -6.14
CA ASP A 72 -35.61 -12.31 -7.34
C ASP A 72 -34.34 -13.19 -7.16
N ALA A 73 -33.72 -13.22 -5.97
CA ALA A 73 -32.45 -13.91 -5.75
C ALA A 73 -32.61 -15.42 -5.52
N GLN A 74 -31.95 -16.24 -6.34
CA GLN A 74 -31.86 -17.68 -6.14
C GLN A 74 -30.97 -18.02 -4.92
N GLN A 75 -31.32 -19.05 -4.14
CA GLN A 75 -30.58 -19.47 -2.93
C GLN A 75 -29.07 -19.68 -3.18
N GLY A 76 -28.68 -20.17 -4.36
CA GLY A 76 -27.27 -20.35 -4.75
C GLY A 76 -26.49 -19.04 -4.91
N ALA A 77 -27.15 -17.95 -5.34
CA ALA A 77 -26.53 -16.64 -5.48
C ALA A 77 -26.19 -16.00 -4.12
N VAL A 78 -26.94 -16.35 -3.07
CA VAL A 78 -26.67 -15.88 -1.70
C VAL A 78 -25.41 -16.55 -1.15
N GLU A 79 -25.28 -17.87 -1.30
CA GLU A 79 -24.10 -18.60 -0.82
C GLU A 79 -22.82 -18.15 -1.54
N GLU A 80 -22.92 -17.92 -2.84
CA GLU A 80 -21.80 -17.40 -3.63
C GLU A 80 -21.41 -15.98 -3.22
N ALA A 81 -22.39 -15.09 -3.03
CA ALA A 81 -22.15 -13.74 -2.55
C ALA A 81 -21.43 -13.75 -1.18
N LEU A 82 -21.86 -14.62 -0.25
CA LEU A 82 -21.17 -14.80 1.04
C LEU A 82 -19.73 -15.29 0.86
N LYS A 83 -19.49 -16.28 0.00
CA LYS A 83 -18.14 -16.78 -0.31
C LYS A 83 -17.25 -15.67 -0.86
N ILE A 84 -17.76 -14.87 -1.79
CA ILE A 84 -17.05 -13.72 -2.36
C ILE A 84 -16.67 -12.73 -1.26
N THR A 85 -17.63 -12.34 -0.41
CA THR A 85 -17.38 -11.41 0.70
C THR A 85 -16.32 -11.91 1.66
N HIS A 86 -16.38 -13.17 2.08
CA HIS A 86 -15.39 -13.74 2.99
C HIS A 86 -14.00 -13.86 2.37
N ASN A 87 -13.92 -14.23 1.09
CA ASN A 87 -12.65 -14.33 0.39
C ASN A 87 -11.99 -12.95 0.25
N GLN A 88 -12.77 -11.93 -0.13
CA GLN A 88 -12.28 -10.55 -0.24
C GLN A 88 -11.91 -9.95 1.12
N SER A 89 -12.71 -10.19 2.16
CA SER A 89 -12.40 -9.74 3.53
C SER A 89 -11.10 -10.37 4.03
N ARG A 90 -10.89 -11.67 3.79
CA ARG A 90 -9.64 -12.35 4.14
C ARG A 90 -8.43 -11.72 3.46
N LYS A 91 -8.48 -11.62 2.13
CA LYS A 91 -7.38 -11.09 1.29
C LYS A 91 -7.05 -9.63 1.58
N LEU A 92 -8.06 -8.80 1.83
CA LEU A 92 -7.88 -7.34 1.91
C LEU A 92 -7.77 -6.82 3.35
N LEU A 93 -8.33 -7.52 4.34
CA LEU A 93 -8.37 -7.06 5.73
C LEU A 93 -7.62 -8.04 6.65
N GLN A 94 -7.98 -9.32 6.65
CA GLN A 94 -7.45 -10.28 7.64
C GLN A 94 -5.94 -10.51 7.51
N GLU A 95 -5.44 -10.63 6.28
CA GLU A 95 -4.00 -10.74 6.00
C GLU A 95 -3.20 -9.51 6.47
N PHE A 96 -3.88 -8.38 6.69
CA PHE A 96 -3.30 -7.12 7.17
C PHE A 96 -3.59 -6.87 8.65
N GLY A 97 -4.08 -7.88 9.38
CA GLY A 97 -4.35 -7.82 10.82
C GLY A 97 -5.70 -7.23 11.21
N LEU A 98 -6.60 -7.01 10.23
CA LEU A 98 -7.96 -6.53 10.46
C LEU A 98 -8.96 -7.68 10.32
N ASP A 99 -9.35 -8.29 11.44
CA ASP A 99 -10.31 -9.39 11.44
C ASP A 99 -11.73 -8.89 11.77
N PHE A 100 -12.58 -8.85 10.75
CA PHE A 100 -13.99 -8.52 10.87
C PHE A 100 -14.90 -9.70 10.49
N ARG A 101 -14.36 -10.92 10.47
CA ARG A 101 -15.11 -12.09 10.01
C ARG A 101 -16.40 -12.29 10.81
N PHE A 102 -16.32 -12.24 12.14
CA PHE A 102 -17.48 -12.40 13.02
C PHE A 102 -18.53 -11.29 12.83
N LEU A 103 -18.08 -10.05 12.60
CA LEU A 103 -18.99 -8.93 12.35
C LEU A 103 -19.72 -9.10 11.00
N LEU A 104 -19.02 -9.60 9.98
CA LEU A 104 -19.62 -9.91 8.69
C LEU A 104 -20.60 -11.09 8.79
N ASP A 105 -20.24 -12.15 9.52
CA ASP A 105 -21.11 -13.30 9.77
C ASP A 105 -22.44 -12.84 10.41
N GLU A 106 -22.39 -11.87 11.33
CA GLU A 106 -23.57 -11.31 12.00
C GLU A 106 -24.39 -10.38 11.10
N LEU A 107 -23.72 -9.52 10.31
CA LEU A 107 -24.37 -8.45 9.54
C LEU A 107 -24.95 -8.90 8.18
N LEU A 108 -24.46 -10.02 7.63
CA LEU A 108 -24.86 -10.49 6.30
C LEU A 108 -26.08 -11.42 6.31
N VAL A 109 -26.66 -11.67 7.49
CA VAL A 109 -27.93 -12.41 7.65
C VAL A 109 -29.12 -11.56 7.17
N GLN A 110 -30.15 -12.21 6.62
CA GLN A 110 -31.34 -11.56 6.04
C GLN A 110 -32.03 -10.58 7.00
N ASN A 111 -32.12 -10.91 8.29
CA ASN A 111 -32.68 -10.05 9.34
C ASN A 111 -31.64 -9.83 10.45
N SER A 112 -30.84 -8.77 10.35
CA SER A 112 -29.94 -8.37 11.45
C SER A 112 -30.74 -7.60 12.52
N HIS A 113 -30.98 -8.20 13.69
CA HIS A 113 -31.44 -7.47 14.87
C HIS A 113 -30.24 -6.79 15.56
N ILE A 114 -29.67 -5.76 14.95
CA ILE A 114 -28.66 -4.94 15.62
C ILE A 114 -29.25 -3.55 15.81
N ASN A 115 -29.79 -3.34 17.01
CA ASN A 115 -30.00 -2.00 17.55
C ASN A 115 -28.61 -1.35 17.71
N ASP A 116 -28.49 -0.09 17.32
CA ASP A 116 -27.26 0.73 17.30
C ASP A 116 -26.51 0.87 18.67
N ALA A 117 -26.89 0.13 19.71
CA ALA A 117 -26.45 0.34 21.10
C ALA A 117 -25.61 -0.79 21.74
N SER A 118 -25.38 -1.95 21.09
CA SER A 118 -24.83 -3.14 21.78
C SER A 118 -23.36 -3.51 21.49
N LEU A 119 -22.58 -2.69 20.78
CA LEU A 119 -21.22 -3.05 20.29
C LEU A 119 -20.08 -3.02 21.34
N VAL A 120 -20.37 -3.23 22.63
CA VAL A 120 -19.36 -3.25 23.71
C VAL A 120 -19.19 -4.67 24.25
N SER A 121 -18.59 -5.58 23.48
CA SER A 121 -17.72 -6.66 24.00
C SER A 121 -17.39 -7.67 22.91
N ALA A 122 -16.17 -7.59 22.40
CA ALA A 122 -15.47 -8.77 21.90
C ALA A 122 -13.98 -8.60 22.22
N THR A 123 -13.54 -9.35 23.23
CA THR A 123 -12.23 -9.31 23.88
C THR A 123 -11.11 -9.83 22.98
N PHE A 124 -10.01 -9.09 22.90
CA PHE A 124 -8.77 -9.46 22.21
C PHE A 124 -8.01 -10.57 22.95
N ARG A 125 -7.51 -11.59 22.23
CA ARG A 125 -6.57 -12.60 22.74
C ARG A 125 -5.19 -12.37 22.15
N ALA A 126 -4.25 -11.89 22.97
CA ALA A 126 -2.85 -11.70 22.61
C ALA A 126 -2.04 -13.01 22.76
N PRO A 127 -1.06 -13.30 21.89
CA PRO A 127 -0.07 -14.35 22.13
C PRO A 127 1.01 -13.85 23.09
N SER A 128 1.20 -14.58 24.19
CA SER A 128 2.23 -14.34 25.19
C SER A 128 3.62 -14.78 24.70
N ARG A 129 4.63 -13.91 24.88
CA ARG A 129 6.03 -14.31 25.02
C ARG A 129 6.66 -13.45 26.13
N GLY A 130 6.77 -14.05 27.31
CA GLY A 130 7.57 -13.51 28.39
C GLY A 130 9.06 -13.78 28.15
N HIS A 131 9.90 -12.83 28.54
CA HIS A 131 11.06 -13.08 29.39
C HIS A 131 11.52 -11.73 29.96
N SER A 132 11.33 -11.59 31.26
CA SER A 132 11.79 -10.50 32.11
C SER A 132 13.31 -10.61 32.33
N ILE A 133 14.05 -9.51 32.26
CA ILE A 133 15.30 -9.35 33.03
C ILE A 133 15.36 -7.93 33.61
N SER A 134 15.61 -7.93 34.92
CA SER A 134 15.54 -6.84 35.87
C SER A 134 16.69 -5.84 35.79
N ARG A 135 16.35 -4.62 36.20
CA ARG A 135 17.19 -3.48 36.56
C ARG A 135 17.98 -3.78 37.85
N SER A 136 19.29 -3.52 37.87
CA SER A 136 20.06 -3.31 39.11
C SER A 136 21.25 -2.38 38.90
N GLN A 137 21.62 -1.73 40.01
CA GLN A 137 22.41 -0.50 40.16
C GLN A 137 23.94 -0.70 40.10
N THR A 138 24.63 0.44 40.01
CA THR A 138 26.07 0.77 40.08
C THR A 138 26.90 0.08 41.18
N PRO A 139 28.26 0.07 41.05
CA PRO A 139 29.06 1.04 41.82
C PRO A 139 30.30 1.62 41.10
N GLN A 140 30.71 2.80 41.56
CA GLN A 140 31.93 3.54 41.20
C GLN A 140 33.21 2.97 41.85
N PRO A 141 34.39 3.39 41.36
CA PRO A 141 35.54 3.64 42.21
C PRO A 141 35.95 5.12 42.22
N HIS A 142 36.12 5.57 43.46
CA HIS A 142 36.87 6.71 43.99
C HIS A 142 38.31 6.75 43.46
N LEU A 143 38.90 7.95 43.33
CA LEU A 143 40.29 8.26 43.71
C LEU A 143 40.51 9.79 43.64
N SER A 144 41.09 10.31 44.72
CA SER A 144 41.25 11.72 45.03
C SER A 144 42.67 12.23 44.74
N LEU A 145 42.74 13.54 44.46
CA LEU A 145 43.85 14.51 44.64
C LEU A 145 45.22 14.26 43.99
N SER A 146 45.67 15.22 43.17
CA SER A 146 46.66 16.24 43.61
C SER A 146 46.99 17.24 42.49
N ILE A 147 47.03 18.52 42.86
CA ILE A 147 47.44 19.69 42.06
C ILE A 147 48.95 19.90 42.23
N PRO A 148 49.67 20.36 41.19
CA PRO A 148 50.55 21.52 41.41
C PRO A 148 50.48 22.58 40.30
N SER A 149 50.21 23.81 40.74
CA SER A 149 50.86 25.10 40.43
C SER A 149 51.50 25.37 39.06
N THR A 150 51.05 26.45 38.43
CA THR A 150 51.72 27.21 37.34
C THR A 150 52.90 28.05 37.89
N PRO A 151 53.82 28.58 37.05
CA PRO A 151 53.57 29.90 36.44
C PRO A 151 54.21 30.22 35.05
N ASN A 152 53.51 31.10 34.32
CA ASN A 152 53.99 32.21 33.45
C ASN A 152 54.70 32.00 32.07
N SER A 153 53.92 32.33 31.02
CA SER A 153 54.18 33.28 29.89
C SER A 153 55.22 32.98 28.78
N PRO A 154 55.16 33.66 27.60
CA PRO A 154 54.01 34.15 26.82
C PRO A 154 54.10 33.84 25.30
N ALA A 155 53.06 34.21 24.55
CA ALA A 155 53.02 34.46 23.10
C ALA A 155 53.21 33.28 22.12
N ARG A 156 52.16 33.01 21.31
CA ARG A 156 52.11 33.29 19.86
C ARG A 156 51.24 32.28 19.09
N CYS A 157 50.45 32.84 18.17
CA CYS A 157 49.78 32.23 17.01
C CYS A 157 48.59 31.29 17.22
N ARG A 158 47.41 31.92 17.08
CA ARG A 158 46.22 31.34 16.45
C ARG A 158 46.58 30.72 15.10
N THR A 159 46.54 29.40 14.98
CA THR A 159 46.52 28.70 13.67
C THR A 159 45.17 28.04 13.47
N LYS A 160 44.30 28.73 12.72
CA LYS A 160 43.16 28.12 12.06
C LYS A 160 43.70 27.42 10.79
N ILE A 161 43.36 26.14 10.66
CA ILE A 161 43.21 25.36 9.41
C ILE A 161 44.47 24.68 8.83
N SER A 162 44.58 23.37 9.08
CA SER A 162 45.02 22.38 8.08
C SER A 162 44.52 20.97 8.49
N SER A 163 43.20 20.77 8.46
CA SER A 163 42.55 19.46 8.73
C SER A 163 41.47 19.10 7.70
N ILE A 164 41.35 19.88 6.63
CA ILE A 164 40.32 19.74 5.60
C ILE A 164 40.57 18.57 4.63
N PRO A 165 41.81 18.28 4.14
CA PRO A 165 41.98 17.21 3.14
C PRO A 165 41.75 15.80 3.70
N SER A 166 42.01 15.59 5.00
CA SER A 166 41.81 14.29 5.67
C SER A 166 40.34 13.95 5.90
N LEU A 167 39.47 14.94 6.12
CA LEU A 167 38.03 14.73 6.28
C LEU A 167 37.35 14.34 4.96
N THR A 168 37.75 14.96 3.84
CA THR A 168 37.19 14.63 2.52
C THR A 168 37.45 13.17 2.12
N THR A 169 38.62 12.61 2.46
CA THR A 169 38.95 11.20 2.18
C THR A 169 38.07 10.20 2.93
N ARG A 170 37.53 10.57 4.10
CA ARG A 170 36.59 9.74 4.88
C ARG A 170 35.13 10.01 4.50
N LEU A 171 34.83 11.24 4.05
CA LEU A 171 33.48 11.65 3.73
C LEU A 171 32.96 11.01 2.44
N THR A 172 33.79 10.93 1.39
CA THR A 172 33.41 10.27 0.12
C THR A 172 32.97 8.80 0.30
N PRO A 173 33.75 7.92 0.97
CA PRO A 173 33.34 6.53 1.16
C PRO A 173 32.12 6.39 2.09
N LEU A 174 31.97 7.26 3.09
CA LEU A 174 30.78 7.26 3.94
C LEU A 174 29.52 7.68 3.16
N THR A 175 29.62 8.69 2.29
CA THR A 175 28.53 9.12 1.41
C THR A 175 28.15 8.02 0.42
N ALA A 176 29.14 7.32 -0.15
CA ALA A 176 28.89 6.18 -1.05
C ALA A 176 28.20 5.02 -0.31
N SER A 177 28.67 4.69 0.90
CA SER A 177 28.06 3.65 1.74
C SER A 177 26.62 4.01 2.13
N LEU A 178 26.38 5.25 2.56
CA LEU A 178 25.03 5.75 2.86
C LEU A 178 24.12 5.70 1.62
N THR A 179 24.62 6.12 0.46
CA THR A 179 23.87 6.05 -0.80
C THR A 179 23.47 4.61 -1.11
N SER A 180 24.41 3.67 -1.01
CA SER A 180 24.14 2.26 -1.25
C SER A 180 23.07 1.71 -0.29
N ALA A 181 23.18 2.02 1.00
CA ALA A 181 22.21 1.57 2.01
C ALA A 181 20.82 2.16 1.77
N LEU A 182 20.73 3.43 1.36
CA LEU A 182 19.46 4.07 1.04
C LEU A 182 18.81 3.49 -0.23
N LEU A 183 19.61 3.17 -1.25
CA LEU A 183 19.12 2.52 -2.48
C LEU A 183 18.63 1.09 -2.19
N ASP A 184 19.37 0.33 -1.39
CA ASP A 184 18.98 -1.01 -0.96
C ASP A 184 17.65 -0.96 -0.18
N ALA A 185 17.56 -0.07 0.82
CA ALA A 185 16.34 0.17 1.57
C ALA A 185 15.17 0.60 0.67
N LEU A 186 15.41 1.41 -0.37
CA LEU A 186 14.38 1.86 -1.32
C LEU A 186 13.88 0.71 -2.20
N SER A 187 14.75 -0.27 -2.49
CA SER A 187 14.41 -1.45 -3.29
C SER A 187 13.64 -2.53 -2.51
N ALA A 188 13.60 -2.43 -1.17
CA ALA A 188 13.02 -3.44 -0.31
C ALA A 188 11.52 -3.72 -0.59
N PRO A 189 11.11 -5.00 -0.65
CA PRO A 189 9.71 -5.35 -0.84
C PRO A 189 8.91 -5.01 0.42
N GLY A 190 7.83 -4.23 0.27
CA GLY A 190 6.97 -3.82 1.40
C GLY A 190 7.16 -2.38 1.86
N ASN A 191 8.00 -1.60 1.17
CA ASN A 191 8.10 -0.16 1.40
C ASN A 191 6.72 0.51 1.33
N ARG A 192 6.41 1.33 2.34
CA ARG A 192 5.22 2.18 2.35
C ARG A 192 5.53 3.52 1.67
N LYS A 193 4.49 4.23 1.20
CA LYS A 193 4.64 5.54 0.52
C LYS A 193 5.54 6.51 1.29
N ASN A 194 5.27 6.73 2.57
CA ASN A 194 6.01 7.72 3.38
C ASN A 194 7.49 7.36 3.52
N ILE A 195 7.80 6.06 3.70
CA ILE A 195 9.17 5.58 3.78
C ILE A 195 9.86 5.74 2.43
N ALA A 196 9.23 5.31 1.34
CA ALA A 196 9.78 5.46 -0.01
C ALA A 196 10.04 6.93 -0.35
N VAL A 197 9.08 7.83 -0.10
CA VAL A 197 9.22 9.27 -0.33
C VAL A 197 10.34 9.87 0.54
N GLY A 198 10.45 9.46 1.81
CA GLY A 198 11.53 9.89 2.69
C GLY A 198 12.91 9.46 2.20
N LEU A 199 13.07 8.19 1.80
CA LEU A 199 14.30 7.65 1.21
C LEU A 199 14.67 8.39 -0.09
N ILE A 200 13.69 8.64 -0.95
CA ILE A 200 13.87 9.44 -2.17
C ILE A 200 14.36 10.85 -1.84
N CYS A 201 13.76 11.52 -0.85
CA CYS A 201 14.18 12.85 -0.42
C CYS A 201 15.65 12.87 0.04
N TYR A 202 16.07 11.88 0.83
CA TYR A 202 17.48 11.76 1.23
C TYR A 202 18.41 11.54 0.03
N LEU A 203 18.03 10.68 -0.92
CA LEU A 203 18.84 10.42 -2.13
C LEU A 203 18.91 11.64 -3.05
N LEU A 204 17.84 12.41 -3.18
CA LEU A 204 17.84 13.68 -3.94
C LEU A 204 18.79 14.69 -3.31
N ARG A 205 18.80 14.81 -1.97
CA ARG A 205 19.74 15.67 -1.24
C ARG A 205 21.21 15.25 -1.40
N LEU A 206 21.46 13.97 -1.68
CA LEU A 206 22.80 13.44 -1.98
C LEU A 206 23.17 13.56 -3.48
N GLY A 207 22.31 14.18 -4.30
CA GLY A 207 22.51 14.31 -5.75
C GLY A 207 22.30 13.02 -6.53
N GLN A 208 21.72 11.99 -5.91
CA GLN A 208 21.53 10.66 -6.49
C GLN A 208 20.13 10.47 -7.11
N GLY A 209 19.58 11.54 -7.67
CA GLY A 209 18.23 11.55 -8.27
C GLY A 209 18.01 10.52 -9.38
N PRO A 210 18.91 10.36 -10.37
CA PRO A 210 18.79 9.32 -11.39
C PRO A 210 18.76 7.89 -10.80
N ALA A 211 19.65 7.59 -9.84
CA ALA A 211 19.73 6.28 -9.20
C ALA A 211 18.51 5.99 -8.31
N ALA A 212 18.00 7.01 -7.59
CA ALA A 212 16.79 6.89 -6.80
C ALA A 212 15.58 6.56 -7.68
N ARG A 213 15.42 7.25 -8.82
CA ARG A 213 14.33 7.02 -9.76
C ARG A 213 14.36 5.62 -10.35
N SER A 214 15.51 5.20 -10.87
CA SER A 214 15.65 3.87 -11.49
C SER A 214 15.38 2.77 -10.46
N THR A 215 15.94 2.88 -9.26
CA THR A 215 15.76 1.91 -8.18
C THR A 215 14.30 1.84 -7.73
N PHE A 216 13.67 2.99 -7.53
CA PHE A 216 12.25 3.07 -7.17
C PHE A 216 11.36 2.40 -8.24
N LEU A 217 11.50 2.79 -9.50
CA LEU A 217 10.68 2.28 -10.59
C LEU A 217 10.91 0.78 -10.83
N ASN A 218 12.15 0.30 -10.68
CA ASN A 218 12.47 -1.13 -10.77
C ASN A 218 11.82 -1.92 -9.63
N ALA A 219 11.90 -1.44 -8.39
CA ALA A 219 11.26 -2.09 -7.24
C ALA A 219 9.73 -2.16 -7.39
N ARG A 220 9.12 -1.09 -7.93
CA ARG A 220 7.67 -1.05 -8.22
C ARG A 220 7.28 -2.01 -9.35
N ALA A 221 8.08 -2.11 -10.41
CA ALA A 221 7.87 -3.09 -11.48
C ALA A 221 7.98 -4.52 -10.95
N GLU A 222 8.97 -4.81 -10.10
CA GLU A 222 9.13 -6.14 -9.53
C GLU A 222 7.96 -6.50 -8.61
N ALA A 223 7.50 -5.57 -7.78
CA ALA A 223 6.31 -5.76 -6.96
C ALA A 223 5.08 -6.07 -7.82
N MET A 224 4.88 -5.34 -8.93
CA MET A 224 3.80 -5.61 -9.88
C MET A 224 3.92 -6.99 -10.51
N ASN A 225 5.12 -7.38 -10.95
CA ASN A 225 5.38 -8.70 -11.52
C ASN A 225 5.13 -9.84 -10.52
N ARG A 226 5.32 -9.61 -9.21
CA ARG A 226 4.93 -10.58 -8.18
C ARG A 226 3.42 -10.72 -8.11
N TYR A 227 2.66 -9.62 -8.15
CA TYR A 227 1.19 -9.69 -8.18
C TYR A 227 0.67 -10.34 -9.46
N VAL A 228 1.23 -10.01 -10.63
CA VAL A 228 0.86 -10.63 -11.90
C VAL A 228 1.08 -12.14 -11.86
N ARG A 229 2.23 -12.60 -11.33
CA ARG A 229 2.52 -14.04 -11.17
C ARG A 229 1.62 -14.74 -10.16
N ALA A 230 1.03 -13.99 -9.22
CA ALA A 230 0.11 -14.53 -8.22
C ALA A 230 -1.33 -14.69 -8.75
N ILE A 231 -1.65 -14.12 -9.92
CA ILE A 231 -2.95 -14.29 -10.57
C ILE A 231 -3.12 -15.76 -10.93
N ARG A 232 -4.17 -16.38 -10.39
CA ARG A 232 -4.54 -17.76 -10.69
C ARG A 232 -5.35 -17.77 -11.98
N PHE A 233 -5.06 -18.71 -12.87
CA PHE A 233 -5.90 -18.95 -14.02
C PHE A 233 -7.12 -19.76 -13.58
N GLU A 234 -8.26 -19.09 -13.43
CA GLU A 234 -9.54 -19.71 -13.04
C GLU A 234 -10.42 -19.91 -14.28
N SER A 235 -10.02 -20.83 -15.17
CA SER A 235 -10.78 -21.42 -16.30
C SER A 235 -11.43 -20.50 -17.34
N TYR A 236 -11.54 -19.19 -17.10
CA TYR A 236 -12.17 -18.20 -17.96
C TYR A 236 -11.18 -17.08 -18.26
N VAL A 237 -10.89 -16.89 -19.55
CA VAL A 237 -9.90 -15.94 -20.05
C VAL A 237 -10.24 -14.50 -19.66
N GLY A 238 -11.53 -14.12 -19.66
CA GLY A 238 -11.96 -12.77 -19.32
C GLY A 238 -11.66 -12.39 -17.86
N MET A 239 -11.77 -13.34 -16.93
CA MET A 239 -11.47 -13.12 -15.50
C MET A 239 -9.97 -12.92 -15.30
N TYR A 240 -9.14 -13.72 -15.97
CA TYR A 240 -7.69 -13.52 -15.96
C TYR A 240 -7.30 -12.15 -16.50
N VAL A 241 -7.88 -11.74 -17.65
CA VAL A 241 -7.57 -10.44 -18.26
C VAL A 241 -8.06 -9.28 -17.41
N HIS A 242 -9.23 -9.42 -16.77
CA HIS A 242 -9.75 -8.45 -15.82
C HIS A 242 -8.79 -8.27 -14.63
N ASP A 243 -8.40 -9.37 -13.97
CA ASP A 243 -7.49 -9.33 -12.83
C ASP A 243 -6.13 -8.75 -13.21
N LEU A 244 -5.65 -9.12 -14.40
CA LEU A 244 -4.43 -8.57 -14.96
C LEU A 244 -4.52 -7.05 -15.17
N ALA A 245 -5.64 -6.57 -15.71
CA ALA A 245 -5.88 -5.14 -15.90
C ALA A 245 -5.92 -4.42 -14.56
N VAL A 246 -6.63 -4.97 -13.56
CA VAL A 246 -6.69 -4.40 -12.22
C VAL A 246 -5.29 -4.29 -11.62
N VAL A 247 -4.48 -5.34 -11.66
CA VAL A 247 -3.12 -5.34 -11.11
C VAL A 247 -2.24 -4.30 -11.79
N VAL A 248 -2.21 -4.26 -13.13
CA VAL A 248 -1.31 -3.37 -13.86
C VAL A 248 -1.73 -1.91 -13.73
N PHE A 249 -3.00 -1.58 -14.01
CA PHE A 249 -3.46 -0.20 -13.97
C PHE A 249 -3.47 0.39 -12.54
N THR A 250 -3.84 -0.42 -11.54
CA THR A 250 -3.76 -0.01 -10.13
C THR A 250 -2.31 0.14 -9.68
N GLY A 251 -1.43 -0.77 -10.11
CA GLY A 251 0.02 -0.68 -9.88
C GLY A 251 0.63 0.60 -10.45
N ILE A 252 0.27 0.97 -11.68
CA ILE A 252 0.70 2.22 -12.34
C ILE A 252 0.16 3.44 -11.57
N LYS A 253 -1.14 3.46 -11.25
CA LYS A 253 -1.77 4.56 -10.50
C LYS A 253 -1.07 4.80 -9.16
N HIS A 254 -0.88 3.75 -8.36
CA HIS A 254 -0.21 3.90 -7.06
C HIS A 254 1.24 4.35 -7.23
N THR A 255 1.93 3.85 -8.24
CA THR A 255 3.31 4.26 -8.50
C THR A 255 3.36 5.74 -8.91
N ALA A 256 2.39 6.25 -9.67
CA ALA A 256 2.26 7.67 -9.97
C ALA A 256 2.07 8.51 -8.70
N ASP A 257 1.18 8.09 -7.80
CA ASP A 257 0.91 8.79 -6.54
C ASP A 257 2.15 8.89 -5.64
N TRP A 258 3.02 7.88 -5.69
CA TRP A 258 4.27 7.84 -4.91
C TRP A 258 5.35 8.65 -5.63
N PHE A 259 5.43 8.53 -6.95
CA PHE A 259 6.40 9.24 -7.78
C PHE A 259 6.21 10.74 -7.66
N LEU A 260 4.98 11.25 -7.84
CA LEU A 260 4.67 12.67 -7.73
C LEU A 260 4.84 13.20 -6.29
N GLY A 261 4.69 12.34 -5.28
CA GLY A 261 4.95 12.70 -3.89
C GLY A 261 6.44 12.77 -3.52
N GLY A 262 7.31 12.09 -4.27
CA GLY A 262 8.76 12.02 -4.00
C GLY A 262 9.63 12.78 -4.99
N PHE A 263 9.18 12.96 -6.23
CA PHE A 263 9.90 13.60 -7.31
C PHE A 263 9.06 14.77 -7.86
N VAL A 264 9.24 15.95 -7.26
CA VAL A 264 8.46 17.16 -7.56
C VAL A 264 8.93 17.85 -8.86
N GLU A 265 10.16 17.60 -9.29
CA GLU A 265 10.73 18.25 -10.48
C GLU A 265 10.17 17.66 -11.79
N HIS A 266 9.60 18.53 -12.64
CA HIS A 266 9.02 18.16 -13.94
C HIS A 266 9.99 17.40 -14.87
N GLU A 267 11.29 17.66 -14.76
CA GLU A 267 12.34 16.98 -15.54
C GLU A 267 12.44 15.48 -15.21
N MET A 268 11.92 15.07 -14.05
CA MET A 268 11.94 13.69 -13.57
C MET A 268 10.80 12.84 -14.16
N THR A 269 9.74 13.46 -14.67
CA THR A 269 8.50 12.78 -15.10
C THR A 269 8.66 11.92 -16.36
N SER A 270 9.62 12.25 -17.24
CA SER A 270 9.93 11.48 -18.45
C SER A 270 10.23 10.00 -18.16
N SER A 271 11.06 9.76 -17.14
CA SER A 271 11.42 8.42 -16.69
C SER A 271 10.23 7.61 -16.18
N PHE A 272 9.27 8.27 -15.51
CA PHE A 272 8.02 7.66 -15.08
C PHE A 272 7.12 7.31 -16.27
N ILE A 273 7.00 8.22 -17.25
CA ILE A 273 6.21 7.98 -18.47
C ILE A 273 6.75 6.76 -19.22
N ASP A 274 8.07 6.67 -19.40
CA ASP A 274 8.69 5.52 -20.10
C ASP A 274 8.55 4.23 -19.31
N TRP A 275 8.61 4.29 -17.98
CA TRP A 275 8.30 3.15 -17.14
C TRP A 275 6.83 2.71 -17.28
N ALA A 276 5.88 3.64 -17.26
CA ALA A 276 4.46 3.35 -17.40
C ALA A 276 4.16 2.72 -18.77
N LYS A 277 4.77 3.23 -19.85
CA LYS A 277 4.71 2.61 -21.18
C LYS A 277 5.18 1.15 -21.15
N LYS A 278 6.30 0.85 -20.47
CA LYS A 278 6.78 -0.54 -20.33
C LYS A 278 5.76 -1.44 -19.64
N GLN A 279 5.12 -0.95 -18.56
CA GLN A 279 4.09 -1.72 -17.86
C GLN A 279 2.84 -1.96 -18.74
N ILE A 280 2.42 -0.96 -19.51
CA ILE A 280 1.31 -1.08 -20.45
C ILE A 280 1.64 -2.04 -21.60
N ASN A 281 2.87 -2.00 -22.14
CA ASN A 281 3.31 -2.92 -23.18
C ASN A 281 3.34 -4.36 -22.67
N MET A 282 3.85 -4.58 -21.46
CA MET A 282 3.83 -5.89 -20.80
C MET A 282 2.40 -6.41 -20.66
N TYR A 283 1.47 -5.55 -20.22
CA TYR A 283 0.05 -5.87 -20.17
C TYR A 283 -0.51 -6.24 -21.56
N ALA A 284 -0.24 -5.43 -22.59
CA ALA A 284 -0.72 -5.66 -23.94
C ALA A 284 -0.20 -6.97 -24.53
N GLU A 285 1.06 -7.34 -24.26
CA GLU A 285 1.63 -8.62 -24.67
C GLU A 285 0.93 -9.80 -24.00
N MET A 286 0.72 -9.73 -22.69
CA MET A 286 0.01 -10.78 -21.93
C MET A 286 -1.45 -10.88 -22.36
N PHE A 287 -2.14 -9.74 -22.52
CA PHE A 287 -3.48 -9.65 -23.08
C PHE A 287 -3.54 -10.35 -24.43
N ARG A 288 -2.64 -10.00 -25.36
CA ARG A 288 -2.64 -10.57 -26.72
C ARG A 288 -2.45 -12.08 -26.71
N LYS A 289 -1.56 -12.58 -25.85
CA LYS A 289 -1.30 -14.03 -25.71
C LYS A 289 -2.54 -14.80 -25.22
N GLN A 290 -3.36 -14.20 -24.38
CA GLN A 290 -4.52 -14.86 -23.77
C GLN A 290 -5.81 -14.67 -24.58
N VAL A 291 -5.97 -13.51 -25.22
CA VAL A 291 -7.19 -13.13 -25.93
C VAL A 291 -7.16 -13.57 -27.40
N TYR A 292 -5.99 -13.73 -27.99
CA TYR A 292 -5.85 -14.24 -29.36
C TYR A 292 -5.28 -15.67 -29.42
N SER A 293 -5.30 -16.40 -28.30
CA SER A 293 -5.18 -17.86 -28.34
C SER A 293 -6.46 -18.46 -28.93
N SER A 294 -6.35 -19.58 -29.65
CA SER A 294 -7.38 -20.17 -30.51
C SER A 294 -8.74 -20.52 -29.86
N ASP A 295 -8.90 -20.36 -28.55
CA ASP A 295 -10.10 -20.69 -27.75
C ASP A 295 -10.88 -19.46 -27.23
N ALA A 296 -10.47 -18.23 -27.51
CA ALA A 296 -11.12 -17.03 -26.96
C ALA A 296 -12.40 -16.65 -27.73
N GLN A 297 -13.53 -16.55 -27.02
CA GLN A 297 -14.81 -16.09 -27.58
C GLN A 297 -14.76 -14.59 -27.87
N GLN A 298 -15.37 -14.16 -29.00
CA GLN A 298 -15.40 -12.77 -29.46
C GLN A 298 -15.98 -11.80 -28.39
N GLU A 299 -16.98 -12.25 -27.63
CA GLU A 299 -17.61 -11.49 -26.55
C GLU A 299 -16.63 -11.19 -25.40
N THR A 300 -15.80 -12.17 -25.02
CA THR A 300 -14.74 -11.99 -24.01
C THR A 300 -13.68 -10.98 -24.47
N VAL A 301 -13.38 -10.93 -25.77
CA VAL A 301 -12.44 -9.96 -26.35
C VAL A 301 -12.98 -8.53 -26.23
N GLU A 302 -14.24 -8.31 -26.58
CA GLU A 302 -14.89 -7.01 -26.52
C GLU A 302 -15.02 -6.50 -25.07
N GLU A 303 -15.40 -7.39 -24.15
CA GLU A 303 -15.48 -7.07 -22.72
C GLU A 303 -14.12 -6.70 -22.14
N ALA A 304 -13.09 -7.46 -22.46
CA ALA A 304 -11.72 -7.21 -22.02
C ALA A 304 -11.17 -5.88 -22.59
N LEU A 305 -11.50 -5.54 -23.84
CA LEU A 305 -11.18 -4.24 -24.44
C LEU A 305 -11.89 -3.09 -23.73
N LYS A 306 -13.17 -3.27 -23.37
CA LYS A 306 -13.96 -2.28 -22.64
C LYS A 306 -13.40 -2.02 -21.24
N ILE A 307 -13.04 -3.09 -20.50
CA ILE A 307 -12.38 -3.00 -19.19
C ILE A 307 -11.05 -2.25 -19.30
N THR A 308 -10.22 -2.62 -20.28
CA THR A 308 -8.93 -1.98 -20.54
C THR A 308 -9.09 -0.49 -20.79
N HIS A 309 -10.03 -0.09 -21.65
CA HIS A 309 -10.31 1.32 -21.96
C HIS A 309 -10.81 2.11 -20.75
N ASN A 310 -11.64 1.49 -19.91
CA ASN A 310 -12.20 2.15 -18.74
C ASN A 310 -11.11 2.36 -17.67
N GLN A 311 -10.25 1.37 -17.45
CA GLN A 311 -9.12 1.46 -16.52
C GLN A 311 -8.05 2.44 -17.01
N SER A 312 -7.69 2.41 -18.30
CA SER A 312 -6.72 3.34 -18.88
C SER A 312 -7.18 4.80 -18.77
N ARG A 313 -8.47 5.08 -19.00
CA ARG A 313 -9.07 6.41 -18.82
C ARG A 313 -8.96 6.90 -17.38
N LYS A 314 -9.22 6.03 -16.40
CA LYS A 314 -9.11 6.37 -14.96
C LYS A 314 -7.67 6.69 -14.56
N VAL A 315 -6.70 5.93 -15.06
CA VAL A 315 -5.27 6.19 -14.79
C VAL A 315 -4.82 7.48 -15.46
N CYS A 316 -5.16 7.68 -16.74
CA CYS A 316 -4.75 8.85 -17.51
C CYS A 316 -5.34 10.16 -16.98
N SER A 317 -6.62 10.14 -16.56
CA SER A 317 -7.26 11.31 -15.91
C SER A 317 -6.63 11.63 -14.56
N HIS A 318 -6.29 10.62 -13.76
CA HIS A 318 -5.64 10.80 -12.46
C HIS A 318 -4.22 11.38 -12.60
N ILE A 319 -3.45 10.91 -13.58
CA ILE A 319 -2.09 11.43 -13.85
C ILE A 319 -2.15 12.86 -14.40
N ASN A 320 -3.05 13.15 -15.35
CA ASN A 320 -3.21 14.50 -15.90
C ASN A 320 -3.71 15.53 -14.87
N LEU A 321 -4.54 15.10 -13.91
CA LEU A 321 -4.99 15.96 -12.82
C LEU A 321 -3.83 16.27 -11.86
N ALA A 322 -3.02 15.25 -11.53
CA ALA A 322 -1.89 15.39 -10.63
C ALA A 322 -0.69 16.11 -11.25
N SER A 323 -0.59 16.20 -12.59
CA SER A 323 0.43 17.01 -13.28
C SER A 323 0.06 18.48 -13.46
N ARG A 324 -1.19 18.86 -13.15
CA ARG A 324 -1.71 20.23 -13.27
C ARG A 324 -1.87 20.96 -11.92
N SER A 325 -1.76 20.22 -10.81
CA SER A 325 -1.79 20.72 -9.44
C SER A 325 -0.39 20.94 -8.90
#